data_AF-A0A6G0R6A2-F1
#
_entry.id   AF-A0A6G0R6A2-F1
#
_cell.length_a   1.000
_cell.length_b   1.000
_cell.length_c   1.000
_cell.angle_alpha   90.00
_cell.angle_beta   90.00
_cell.angle_gamma   90.00
#
_symmetry.space_group_name_H-M   'P 1'
#
loop_
_entity.id
_entity.type
_entity.pdbx_description
1 polymer ?
#
loop_
_entity_poly.entity_id
_entity_poly.type
_entity_poly.pdbx_seq_one_letter_code
_entity_poly.pdbx_strand_id
1 'polypeptide(L)'
;MDLAVKLEEFDSTEPFLVLDMDKYDLILGMPWLEKHEPWIDWRGKAIGASRPPRSDRALGSHVPASGAPARAARAHQRLTSF
;
A
#
# COMPACT_ATOMS: atom_id res chain seq x y z
N MET A 1 15.86 -17.68 28.50
CA MET A 1 14.95 -18.85 28.42
C MET A 1 14.56 -18.99 26.98
N ASP A 2 14.41 -20.21 26.46
CA ASP A 2 13.93 -20.40 25.09
C ASP A 2 12.41 -20.52 25.12
N LEU A 3 11.72 -19.69 24.36
CA LEU A 3 10.27 -19.69 24.26
C LEU A 3 9.85 -20.02 22.84
N ALA A 4 8.97 -21.00 22.71
CA ALA A 4 8.28 -21.28 21.46
C ALA A 4 7.16 -20.23 21.27
N VAL A 5 7.23 -19.51 20.16
CA VAL A 5 6.29 -18.45 19.80
C VAL A 5 5.77 -18.76 18.41
N LYS A 6 4.43 -18.75 18.28
CA LYS A 6 3.74 -18.94 17.00
C LYS A 6 2.92 -17.69 16.68
N LEU A 7 3.25 -17.03 15.59
CA LEU A 7 2.61 -15.80 15.12
C LEU A 7 2.21 -16.00 13.67
N GLU A 8 0.91 -16.22 13.42
CA GLU A 8 0.39 -16.50 12.08
C GLU A 8 1.16 -17.64 11.39
N GLU A 9 1.98 -17.32 10.38
CA GLU A 9 2.80 -18.24 9.59
C GLU A 9 4.21 -18.43 10.13
N PHE A 10 4.60 -17.69 11.18
CA PHE A 10 5.89 -17.82 11.83
C PHE A 10 5.80 -18.79 13.01
N ASP A 11 6.68 -19.79 13.01
CA ASP A 11 6.93 -20.69 14.13
C ASP A 11 8.40 -20.52 14.52
N SER A 12 8.67 -20.14 15.76
CA SER A 12 10.01 -19.73 16.20
C SER A 12 10.26 -20.17 17.63
N THR A 13 11.47 -20.63 17.91
CA THR A 13 11.97 -20.79 19.28
C THR A 13 13.11 -19.81 19.45
N GLU A 14 12.91 -18.80 20.28
CA GLU A 14 13.89 -17.74 20.50
C GLU A 14 14.28 -17.61 21.96
N PRO A 15 15.52 -17.19 22.23
CA PRO A 15 15.91 -16.78 23.58
C PRO A 15 15.25 -15.44 23.93
N PHE A 16 14.44 -15.44 24.99
CA PHE A 16 13.84 -14.22 25.55
C PHE A 16 14.40 -13.87 26.92
N LEU A 17 14.37 -12.57 27.20
CA LEU A 17 14.55 -11.98 28.52
C LEU A 17 13.20 -11.95 29.23
N VAL A 18 13.11 -12.55 30.42
CA VAL A 18 11.91 -12.45 31.27
C VAL A 18 11.97 -11.13 32.01
N LEU A 19 10.96 -10.28 31.83
CA LEU A 19 10.78 -9.04 32.58
C LEU A 19 9.35 -8.97 33.07
N ASP A 20 9.14 -8.35 34.23
CA ASP A 20 7.80 -8.02 34.70
C ASP A 20 7.27 -6.83 33.89
N MET A 21 6.18 -7.04 33.15
CA MET A 21 5.65 -6.11 32.18
C MET A 21 4.15 -5.98 32.33
N ASP A 22 3.66 -4.76 32.55
CA ASP A 22 2.24 -4.53 32.87
C ASP A 22 1.30 -4.75 31.67
N LYS A 23 1.68 -4.26 30.49
CA LYS A 23 0.77 -4.08 29.35
C LYS A 23 1.00 -5.01 28.17
N TYR A 24 2.13 -5.70 28.12
CA TYR A 24 2.50 -6.55 27.00
C TYR A 24 3.03 -7.88 27.51
N ASP A 25 2.58 -8.95 26.89
CA ASP A 25 3.04 -10.30 27.20
C ASP A 25 4.38 -10.63 26.52
N LEU A 26 4.68 -9.99 25.38
CA LEU A 26 5.86 -10.25 24.58
C LEU A 26 6.27 -9.02 23.76
N ILE A 27 7.58 -8.76 23.68
CA ILE A 27 8.17 -7.81 22.73
C ILE A 27 9.09 -8.56 21.79
N LEU A 28 8.79 -8.48 20.49
CA LEU A 28 9.68 -8.96 19.43
C LEU A 28 10.70 -7.87 19.12
N GLY A 29 11.96 -8.16 19.42
CA GLY A 29 13.07 -7.25 19.13
C GLY A 29 13.59 -7.39 17.70
N MET A 30 14.62 -6.59 17.40
CA MET A 30 15.32 -6.64 16.12
C MET A 30 15.81 -8.04 15.73
N PRO A 31 16.37 -8.89 16.62
CA PRO A 31 16.85 -10.21 16.23
C PRO A 31 15.77 -11.10 15.58
N TRP A 32 14.54 -11.06 16.11
CA TRP A 32 13.43 -11.83 15.52
C TRP A 32 13.01 -11.23 14.16
N LEU A 33 12.95 -9.89 14.08
CA LEU A 33 12.62 -9.19 12.83
C LEU A 33 13.65 -9.43 11.73
N GLU A 34 14.93 -9.44 12.05
CA GLU A 34 16.02 -9.72 11.11
C GLU A 34 16.03 -11.18 10.65
N LYS A 35 15.71 -12.12 11.55
CA LYS A 35 15.66 -13.55 11.23
C LYS A 35 14.51 -13.90 10.29
N HIS A 36 13.34 -13.30 10.50
CA HIS A 36 12.11 -13.66 9.80
C HIS A 36 11.74 -12.69 8.67
N GLU A 37 12.38 -11.53 8.62
CA GLU A 37 12.16 -10.45 7.65
C GLU A 37 10.67 -10.25 7.29
N PRO A 38 9.77 -10.11 8.28
CA PRO A 38 8.34 -10.07 8.02
C PRO A 38 7.98 -8.81 7.24
N TRP A 39 6.98 -8.93 6.37
CA TRP A 39 6.32 -7.75 5.82
C TRP A 39 5.45 -7.10 6.90
N ILE A 40 5.60 -5.78 7.10
CA ILE A 40 4.83 -5.02 8.08
C ILE A 40 3.89 -4.06 7.37
N ASP A 41 2.58 -4.25 7.58
CA ASP A 41 1.56 -3.27 7.20
C ASP A 41 1.36 -2.23 8.30
N TRP A 42 1.99 -1.07 8.15
CA TRP A 42 1.79 0.03 9.09
C TRP A 42 0.37 0.59 9.10
N ARG A 43 -0.36 0.52 7.97
CA ARG A 43 -1.72 1.05 7.83
C ARG A 43 -2.77 0.04 8.28
N GLY A 44 -2.64 -1.20 7.82
CA GLY A 44 -3.50 -2.32 8.18
C GLY A 44 -3.22 -2.92 9.56
N LYS A 45 -2.10 -2.54 10.20
CA LYS A 45 -1.66 -3.06 11.51
C LYS A 45 -1.51 -4.59 11.51
N ALA A 46 -0.97 -5.12 10.42
CA ALA A 46 -0.74 -6.55 10.21
C ALA A 46 0.75 -6.82 9.96
N ILE A 47 1.15 -8.06 10.21
CA ILE A 47 2.43 -8.61 9.76
C ILE A 47 2.14 -9.80 8.85
N GLY A 48 3.15 -10.33 8.17
CA GLY A 48 2.97 -11.54 7.37
C GLY A 48 4.27 -11.96 6.68
N ALA A 49 4.30 -13.21 6.21
CA ALA A 49 5.48 -13.77 5.54
C ALA A 49 5.78 -13.12 4.19
N SER A 50 4.77 -12.53 3.53
CA SER A 50 4.96 -11.88 2.24
C SER A 50 4.02 -10.68 2.05
N ARG A 51 4.47 -9.71 1.26
CA ARG A 51 3.64 -8.56 0.90
C ARG A 51 2.52 -9.00 -0.03
N PRO A 52 1.23 -8.72 0.28
CA PRO A 52 0.16 -8.99 -0.65
C PRO A 52 0.36 -8.22 -1.97
N PRO A 53 -0.13 -8.73 -3.11
CA PRO A 53 -0.08 -8.01 -4.37
C PRO A 53 -0.70 -6.63 -4.17
N ARG A 54 0.03 -5.56 -4.54
CA ARG A 54 -0.57 -4.23 -4.59
C ARG A 54 -1.73 -4.31 -5.57
N SER A 55 -2.95 -4.13 -5.10
CA SER A 55 -4.08 -3.97 -6.00
C SER A 55 -3.95 -2.60 -6.65
N ASP A 56 -3.45 -2.55 -7.88
CA ASP A 56 -3.37 -1.35 -8.73
C ASP A 56 -4.76 -0.92 -9.25
N ARG A 57 -5.76 -0.89 -8.37
CA ARG A 57 -7.00 -0.18 -8.68
C ARG A 57 -6.75 1.32 -8.54
N ALA A 58 -6.04 1.88 -9.51
CA ALA A 58 -6.16 3.27 -9.87
C ALA A 58 -7.63 3.51 -10.27
N LEU A 59 -8.37 4.15 -9.36
CA LEU A 59 -9.71 4.62 -9.62
C LEU A 59 -9.64 5.71 -10.72
N GLY A 60 -10.36 5.51 -11.81
CA GLY A 60 -10.73 6.55 -12.76
C GLY A 60 -9.87 6.66 -14.00
N SER A 61 -10.10 5.78 -14.98
CA SER A 61 -9.80 6.13 -16.38
C SER A 61 -10.67 7.33 -16.76
N HIS A 62 -10.13 8.54 -16.66
CA HIS A 62 -10.77 9.71 -17.23
C HIS A 62 -10.66 9.59 -18.75
N VAL A 63 -11.74 9.16 -19.40
CA VAL A 63 -11.88 9.23 -20.87
C VAL A 63 -11.89 10.72 -21.23
N PRO A 64 -10.96 11.24 -22.06
CA PRO A 64 -11.15 12.54 -22.66
C PRO A 64 -12.25 12.37 -23.72
N ALA A 65 -13.40 13.00 -23.51
CA ALA A 65 -14.45 13.07 -24.50
C ALA A 65 -13.90 13.80 -25.74
N SER A 66 -13.64 13.03 -26.81
CA SER A 66 -13.36 13.55 -28.14
C SER A 66 -14.61 14.23 -28.68
N GLY A 67 -14.59 15.56 -28.74
CA GLY A 67 -15.65 16.39 -29.32
C GLY A 67 -15.09 17.27 -30.42
N ALA A 68 -14.78 16.69 -31.58
CA ALA A 68 -14.61 17.46 -32.81
C ALA A 68 -15.97 17.58 -33.52
N PRO A 69 -16.32 18.77 -34.03
CA PRO A 69 -17.11 18.84 -35.24
C PRO A 69 -16.31 19.55 -36.33
N ALA A 70 -16.00 18.80 -37.39
CA ALA A 70 -15.64 19.38 -38.66
C ALA A 70 -16.90 19.93 -39.34
N ARG A 71 -16.96 21.24 -39.62
CA ARG A 71 -17.61 21.71 -40.85
C ARG A 71 -17.14 23.10 -41.25
N ALA A 72 -16.50 23.15 -42.42
CA ALA A 72 -16.25 24.35 -43.19
C ALA A 72 -17.56 24.83 -43.86
N ALA A 73 -17.77 26.14 -43.89
CA ALA A 73 -18.42 26.85 -45.00
C ALA A 73 -18.02 28.33 -44.95
N ARG A 74 -17.28 28.77 -45.97
CA ARG A 74 -17.04 30.18 -46.27
C ARG A 74 -18.35 30.86 -46.67
N ALA A 75 -18.59 32.07 -46.16
CA ALA A 75 -19.44 33.06 -46.83
C ALA A 75 -18.77 34.44 -46.71
N HIS A 76 -18.49 35.01 -47.87
CA HIS A 76 -18.02 36.37 -48.09
C HIS A 76 -19.21 37.32 -47.96
N GLN A 77 -19.15 38.37 -47.13
CA GLN A 77 -19.73 39.69 -47.44
C GLN A 77 -18.85 40.79 -46.83
N ARG A 78 -18.39 41.69 -47.71
CA ARG A 78 -17.79 43.00 -47.42
C ARG A 78 -18.85 43.91 -46.79
N LEU A 79 -18.46 44.82 -45.89
CA LEU A 79 -18.78 46.27 -45.93
C LEU A 79 -18.16 47.03 -44.73
N THR A 80 -17.21 47.91 -45.04
CA THR A 80 -16.97 49.32 -44.58
C THR A 80 -17.01 49.76 -43.11
N SER A 81 -15.87 50.38 -42.71
CA SER A 81 -15.67 51.66 -41.95
C SER A 81 -16.28 51.84 -40.55
N PHE A 82 -15.43 52.04 -39.53
CA PHE A 82 -14.91 53.34 -39.06
C PHE A 82 -13.57 53.13 -38.35
#